data_AF-A0A2W4TY90-F1
#
_entry.id   AF-A0A2W4TY90-F1
#
_cell.length_a   1.000
_cell.length_b   1.000
_cell.length_c   1.000
_cell.angle_alpha   90.00
_cell.angle_beta   90.00
_cell.angle_gamma   90.00
#
_symmetry.space_group_name_H-M   'P 1'
#
loop_
_entity.id
_entity.type
_entity.pdbx_description
1 polymer ?
#
loop_
_entity_poly.entity_id
_entity_poly.type
_entity_poly.pdbx_seq_one_letter_code
_entity_poly.pdbx_strand_id
1 'polypeptide(L)'
;MVRFYCSVFLGALSLLVLPVDGAMAAPLTIIEPSPPAEETAISRDSFDLVSISQQVQSLLQTARTINNSGDAATALVQIDQAVALVQLLPIGEERDRLLAPTGSYLIELKALDQALAIAQAMTDDTYGNTGNLRTQLEVALTKAYIQTGQTPQAVQLIQSLNLDGRDFYWMVAVEALANQGDVEEAVNLFENVKDKDNLLFTDVDGNAITHAYIGAGQFAAAQNFLAQHPISDPY
;
A
#
# COMPACT_ATOMS: atom_id res chain seq x y z
N MET A 1 18.40 -36.57 12.96
CA MET A 1 17.75 -37.54 13.87
C MET A 1 16.25 -37.48 13.61
N VAL A 2 15.69 -38.58 13.10
CA VAL A 2 14.26 -38.74 12.78
C VAL A 2 13.57 -39.36 14.00
N ARG A 3 12.32 -38.95 14.30
CA ARG A 3 11.25 -39.85 14.76
C ARG A 3 9.88 -39.15 14.73
N PHE A 4 9.05 -39.59 13.78
CA PHE A 4 7.59 -39.46 13.79
C PHE A 4 7.01 -40.38 14.87
N TYR A 5 5.95 -39.93 15.57
CA TYR A 5 5.09 -40.82 16.36
C TYR A 5 3.76 -40.99 15.64
N CYS A 6 3.51 -42.25 15.27
CA CYS A 6 2.25 -42.80 14.81
C CYS A 6 1.74 -43.71 15.93
N SER A 7 0.45 -43.66 16.29
CA SER A 7 -0.21 -44.68 17.11
C SER A 7 -1.70 -44.69 16.81
N VAL A 8 -2.06 -45.61 15.92
CA VAL A 8 -3.42 -46.14 15.72
C VAL A 8 -3.67 -47.17 16.82
N PHE A 9 -4.83 -47.11 17.48
CA PHE A 9 -5.32 -48.20 18.32
C PHE A 9 -6.57 -48.81 17.68
N LEU A 10 -6.42 -50.07 17.27
CA LEU A 10 -7.46 -50.96 16.75
C LEU A 10 -7.95 -51.81 17.93
N GLY A 11 -9.25 -51.80 18.20
CA GLY A 11 -9.89 -52.67 19.20
C GLY A 11 -10.97 -53.53 18.54
N ALA A 12 -10.67 -54.82 18.39
CA ALA A 12 -11.62 -55.85 18.01
C ALA A 12 -12.36 -56.39 19.24
N LEU A 13 -13.62 -56.80 19.13
CA LEU A 13 -14.03 -58.21 19.02
C LEU A 13 -15.57 -58.37 19.14
N SER A 14 -16.03 -59.42 18.47
CA SER A 14 -17.37 -59.88 18.14
C SER A 14 -18.28 -60.29 19.30
N LEU A 15 -19.59 -60.28 19.04
CA LEU A 15 -20.55 -61.25 19.59
C LEU A 15 -21.55 -61.68 18.50
N LEU A 16 -21.84 -62.96 18.49
CA LEU A 16 -22.53 -63.75 17.46
C LEU A 16 -23.78 -64.35 18.12
N VAL A 17 -24.99 -64.09 17.60
CA VAL A 17 -26.20 -64.87 17.91
C VAL A 17 -27.14 -64.96 16.70
N LEU A 18 -27.21 -66.19 16.17
CA LEU A 18 -28.23 -67.00 15.47
C LEU A 18 -29.43 -66.39 14.69
N PRO A 19 -29.89 -67.10 13.62
CA PRO A 19 -30.99 -66.67 12.75
C PRO A 19 -32.36 -67.15 13.26
N VAL A 20 -33.40 -66.36 13.00
CA VAL A 20 -34.81 -66.79 13.04
C VAL A 20 -35.44 -66.44 11.70
N ASP A 21 -35.93 -67.47 11.02
CA ASP A 21 -36.63 -67.39 9.74
C ASP A 21 -37.97 -66.65 9.82
N GLY A 22 -38.28 -65.94 8.74
CA GLY A 22 -39.66 -65.82 8.26
C GLY A 22 -40.38 -64.51 8.59
N ALA A 23 -40.27 -63.52 7.71
CA ALA A 23 -41.43 -62.78 7.18
C ALA A 23 -40.96 -61.78 6.11
N MET A 24 -41.61 -61.85 4.96
CA MET A 24 -41.43 -60.94 3.83
C MET A 24 -41.84 -59.50 4.20
N ALA A 25 -40.92 -58.55 4.06
CA ALA A 25 -41.23 -57.14 3.94
C ALA A 25 -40.24 -56.49 2.97
N ALA A 26 -40.76 -55.88 1.90
CA ALA A 26 -39.99 -55.10 0.95
C ALA A 26 -39.27 -53.94 1.67
N PRO A 27 -38.02 -53.59 1.31
CA PRO A 27 -37.35 -52.45 1.92
C PRO A 27 -38.09 -51.16 1.52
N LEU A 28 -38.60 -50.45 2.53
CA LEU A 28 -38.98 -49.05 2.36
C LEU A 28 -37.71 -48.26 2.03
N THR A 29 -37.62 -47.77 0.80
CA THR A 29 -36.59 -46.82 0.38
C THR A 29 -36.72 -45.59 1.27
N ILE A 30 -35.80 -45.44 2.22
CA ILE A 30 -35.60 -44.17 2.93
C ILE A 30 -35.08 -43.21 1.86
N ILE A 31 -35.92 -42.27 1.44
CA ILE A 31 -35.46 -41.09 0.72
C ILE A 31 -34.66 -40.30 1.75
N GLU A 32 -33.33 -40.41 1.71
CA GLU A 32 -32.48 -39.45 2.40
C GLU A 32 -32.89 -38.06 1.90
N PRO A 33 -33.18 -37.10 2.81
CA PRO A 33 -33.36 -35.73 2.38
C PRO A 33 -32.07 -35.31 1.68
N SER A 34 -32.19 -34.90 0.42
CA SER A 34 -31.09 -34.28 -0.32
C SER A 34 -30.37 -33.29 0.60
N PRO A 35 -29.03 -33.27 0.64
CA PRO A 35 -28.33 -32.24 1.38
C PRO A 35 -28.88 -30.88 0.91
N PRO A 36 -29.20 -29.96 1.83
CA PRO A 36 -29.64 -28.64 1.42
C PRO A 36 -28.57 -28.10 0.46
N ALA A 37 -29.03 -27.60 -0.69
CA ALA A 37 -28.17 -26.96 -1.68
C ALA A 37 -27.17 -26.07 -0.93
N GLU A 38 -25.89 -26.19 -1.26
CA GLU A 38 -24.86 -25.24 -0.83
C GLU A 38 -25.27 -23.86 -1.34
N GLU A 39 -26.12 -23.20 -0.55
CA GLU A 39 -26.40 -21.79 -0.63
C GLU A 39 -25.07 -21.14 -0.27
N THR A 40 -24.39 -20.62 -1.29
CA THR A 40 -23.13 -19.90 -1.17
C THR A 40 -23.30 -18.81 -0.13
N ALA A 41 -22.89 -19.12 1.11
CA ALA A 41 -22.90 -18.22 2.23
C ALA A 41 -21.84 -17.14 1.96
N ILE A 42 -22.26 -16.09 1.27
CA ILE A 42 -21.54 -14.83 1.24
C ILE A 42 -21.46 -14.38 2.71
N SER A 43 -20.28 -14.50 3.31
CA SER A 43 -20.03 -14.18 4.73
C SER A 43 -20.55 -12.79 5.07
N ARG A 44 -21.17 -12.61 6.24
CA ARG A 44 -21.60 -11.30 6.76
C ARG A 44 -20.50 -10.24 6.66
N ASP A 45 -19.24 -10.65 6.86
CA ASP A 45 -18.07 -9.78 6.76
C ASP A 45 -17.88 -9.21 5.34
N SER A 46 -18.21 -9.99 4.31
CA SER A 46 -18.12 -9.53 2.92
C SER A 46 -19.23 -8.54 2.54
N PHE A 47 -20.41 -8.65 3.18
CA PHE A 47 -21.50 -7.70 2.99
C PHE A 47 -21.17 -6.35 3.65
N ASP A 48 -20.63 -6.38 4.87
CA ASP A 48 -20.20 -5.18 5.60
C ASP A 48 -19.06 -4.46 4.86
N LEU A 49 -18.11 -5.22 4.27
CA LEU A 49 -17.03 -4.65 3.45
C LEU A 49 -17.53 -3.95 2.19
N VAL A 50 -18.47 -4.56 1.45
CA VAL A 50 -19.06 -3.96 0.26
C VAL A 50 -19.80 -2.67 0.61
N SER A 51 -20.55 -2.66 1.72
CA SER A 51 -21.26 -1.47 2.20
C SER A 51 -20.30 -0.34 2.56
N ILE A 52 -19.24 -0.63 3.32
CA ILE A 52 -18.23 0.37 3.70
C ILE A 52 -17.53 0.93 2.46
N SER A 53 -17.12 0.08 1.52
CA SER A 53 -16.46 0.50 0.27
C SER A 53 -17.35 1.46 -0.54
N GLN A 54 -18.65 1.16 -0.68
CA GLN A 54 -19.60 2.03 -1.38
C GLN A 54 -19.78 3.38 -0.68
N GLN A 55 -19.91 3.38 0.66
CA GLN A 55 -20.05 4.61 1.44
C GLN A 55 -18.80 5.48 1.32
N VAL A 56 -17.60 4.90 1.44
CA VAL A 56 -16.33 5.60 1.27
C VAL A 56 -16.26 6.23 -0.13
N GLN A 57 -16.57 5.48 -1.20
CA GLN A 57 -16.56 6.02 -2.56
C GLN A 57 -17.55 7.19 -2.74
N SER A 58 -18.74 7.09 -2.16
CA SER A 58 -19.74 8.17 -2.18
C SER A 58 -19.24 9.43 -1.48
N LEU A 59 -18.59 9.27 -0.32
CA LEU A 59 -18.00 10.38 0.44
C LEU A 59 -16.85 11.04 -0.34
N LEU A 60 -15.94 10.26 -0.93
CA LEU A 60 -14.87 10.78 -1.77
C LEU A 60 -15.41 11.55 -2.99
N GLN A 61 -16.46 11.05 -3.64
CA GLN A 61 -17.08 11.73 -4.78
C GLN A 61 -17.77 13.04 -4.37
N THR A 62 -18.40 13.04 -3.19
CA THR A 62 -19.02 14.24 -2.61
C THR A 62 -17.95 15.28 -2.28
N ALA A 63 -16.87 14.85 -1.61
CA ALA A 63 -15.74 15.70 -1.27
C ALA A 63 -15.13 16.36 -2.53
N ARG A 64 -14.93 15.59 -3.62
CA ARG A 64 -14.48 16.12 -4.92
C ARG A 64 -15.40 17.19 -5.47
N THR A 65 -16.70 16.95 -5.43
CA THR A 65 -17.70 17.91 -5.93
C THR A 65 -17.65 19.20 -5.13
N ILE A 66 -17.55 19.10 -3.80
CA ILE A 66 -17.46 20.24 -2.89
C ILE A 66 -16.14 21.00 -3.10
N ASN A 67 -15.00 20.31 -3.17
CA ASN A 67 -13.71 20.95 -3.41
C ASN A 67 -13.66 21.68 -4.76
N ASN A 68 -14.26 21.09 -5.81
CA ASN A 68 -14.37 21.74 -7.12
C ASN A 68 -15.23 23.01 -7.08
N SER A 69 -16.10 23.16 -6.08
CA SER A 69 -16.84 24.40 -5.82
C SER A 69 -16.06 25.44 -4.99
N GLY A 70 -14.85 25.11 -4.55
CA GLY A 70 -13.95 25.98 -3.79
C GLY A 70 -14.02 25.80 -2.26
N ASP A 71 -14.84 24.89 -1.75
CA ASP A 71 -15.01 24.66 -0.31
C ASP A 71 -14.16 23.47 0.20
N ALA A 72 -12.85 23.69 0.29
CA ALA A 72 -11.92 22.66 0.77
C ALA A 72 -12.20 22.22 2.22
N ALA A 73 -12.72 23.13 3.07
CA ALA A 73 -12.99 22.82 4.47
C ALA A 73 -14.13 21.80 4.63
N THR A 74 -15.23 22.00 3.89
CA THR A 74 -16.34 21.03 3.91
C THR A 74 -15.95 19.73 3.19
N ALA A 75 -15.09 19.80 2.16
CA ALA A 75 -14.55 18.59 1.53
C ALA A 75 -13.75 17.75 2.53
N LEU A 76 -12.92 18.36 3.38
CA LEU A 76 -12.18 17.65 4.43
C LEU A 76 -13.10 16.94 5.43
N VAL A 77 -14.24 17.53 5.80
CA VAL A 77 -15.22 16.87 6.69
C VAL A 77 -15.73 15.56 6.08
N GLN A 78 -15.97 15.52 4.76
CA GLN A 78 -16.38 14.29 4.08
C GLN A 78 -15.26 13.25 4.07
N ILE A 79 -14.01 13.69 3.99
CA ILE A 79 -12.84 12.80 4.03
C ILE A 79 -12.62 12.24 5.43
N ASP A 80 -12.77 13.04 6.49
CA ASP A 80 -12.69 12.57 7.87
C ASP A 80 -13.74 11.47 8.14
N GLN A 81 -14.95 11.64 7.59
CA GLN A 81 -15.99 10.60 7.65
C GLN A 81 -15.59 9.33 6.90
N ALA A 82 -14.98 9.46 5.71
CA ALA A 82 -14.49 8.32 4.95
C ALA A 82 -13.39 7.57 5.71
N VAL A 83 -12.42 8.30 6.28
CA VAL A 83 -11.34 7.73 7.10
C VAL A 83 -11.92 6.98 8.31
N ALA A 84 -12.89 7.58 9.01
CA ALA A 84 -13.54 6.94 10.17
C ALA A 84 -14.21 5.61 9.79
N LEU A 85 -14.87 5.53 8.62
CA LEU A 85 -15.46 4.29 8.13
C LEU A 85 -14.40 3.24 7.79
N VAL A 86 -13.33 3.63 7.10
CA VAL A 86 -12.23 2.72 6.76
C VAL A 86 -11.55 2.17 8.01
N GLN A 87 -11.42 2.98 9.06
CA GLN A 87 -10.83 2.56 10.35
C GLN A 87 -11.67 1.52 11.10
N LEU A 88 -12.94 1.29 10.73
CA LEU A 88 -13.74 0.19 11.27
C LEU A 88 -13.31 -1.18 10.72
N LEU A 89 -12.60 -1.20 9.59
CA LEU A 89 -12.11 -2.44 8.99
C LEU A 89 -10.89 -2.96 9.75
N PRO A 90 -10.73 -4.29 9.87
CA PRO A 90 -9.50 -4.90 10.36
C PRO A 90 -8.28 -4.42 9.56
N ILE A 91 -7.12 -4.38 10.22
CA ILE A 91 -5.83 -4.14 9.55
C ILE A 91 -5.63 -5.22 8.49
N GLY A 92 -5.45 -4.81 7.23
CA GLY A 92 -5.29 -5.72 6.11
C GLY A 92 -5.42 -5.04 4.75
N GLU A 93 -5.35 -5.85 3.70
CA GLU A 93 -5.31 -5.40 2.30
C GLU A 93 -6.54 -4.59 1.90
N GLU A 94 -7.74 -5.00 2.31
CA GLU A 94 -8.98 -4.31 1.93
C GLU A 94 -9.07 -2.92 2.54
N ARG A 95 -8.60 -2.77 3.79
CA ARG A 95 -8.52 -1.47 4.44
C ARG A 95 -7.53 -0.58 3.72
N ASP A 96 -6.36 -1.09 3.39
CA ASP A 96 -5.30 -0.32 2.72
C ASP A 96 -5.70 0.08 1.30
N ARG A 97 -6.48 -0.74 0.58
CA ARG A 97 -7.12 -0.40 -0.70
C ARG A 97 -8.07 0.79 -0.62
N LEU A 98 -8.70 1.03 0.53
CA LEU A 98 -9.57 2.20 0.75
C LEU A 98 -8.78 3.40 1.30
N LEU A 99 -7.77 3.15 2.14
CA LEU A 99 -6.89 4.19 2.67
C LEU A 99 -6.07 4.87 1.58
N ALA A 100 -5.48 4.12 0.65
CA ALA A 100 -4.60 4.69 -0.39
C ALA A 100 -5.27 5.81 -1.23
N PRO A 101 -6.42 5.61 -1.89
CA PRO A 101 -7.08 6.68 -2.63
C PRO A 101 -7.59 7.82 -1.73
N THR A 102 -7.92 7.53 -0.47
CA THR A 102 -8.30 8.56 0.52
C THR A 102 -7.09 9.45 0.86
N GLY A 103 -5.92 8.85 1.09
CA GLY A 103 -4.67 9.55 1.30
C GLY A 103 -4.23 10.37 0.09
N SER A 104 -4.32 9.82 -1.13
CA SER A 104 -4.02 10.58 -2.35
C SER A 104 -4.92 11.81 -2.50
N TYR A 105 -6.19 11.70 -2.11
CA TYR A 105 -7.10 12.84 -2.17
C TYR A 105 -6.78 13.92 -1.10
N LEU A 106 -6.32 13.52 0.09
CA LEU A 106 -5.80 14.47 1.08
C LEU A 106 -4.57 15.24 0.57
N ILE A 107 -3.72 14.60 -0.24
CA ILE A 107 -2.60 15.28 -0.90
C ILE A 107 -3.10 16.36 -1.86
N GLU A 108 -4.12 16.07 -2.67
CA GLU A 108 -4.74 17.07 -3.56
C GLU A 108 -5.32 18.27 -2.80
N LEU A 109 -5.87 18.01 -1.61
CA LEU A 109 -6.36 19.05 -0.69
C LEU A 109 -5.25 19.77 0.10
N LYS A 110 -3.98 19.39 -0.09
CA LYS A 110 -2.81 19.87 0.66
C LYS A 110 -2.87 19.57 2.17
N ALA A 111 -3.67 18.61 2.58
CA ALA A 111 -3.75 18.11 3.96
C ALA A 111 -2.69 17.03 4.22
N LEU A 112 -1.41 17.41 4.08
CA LEU A 112 -0.30 16.46 4.02
C LEU A 112 -0.07 15.69 5.34
N ASP A 113 -0.30 16.33 6.49
CA ASP A 113 -0.18 15.66 7.79
C ASP A 113 -1.20 14.53 7.96
N GLN A 114 -2.44 14.73 7.48
CA GLN A 114 -3.47 13.70 7.51
C GLN A 114 -3.16 12.58 6.52
N ALA A 115 -2.66 12.91 5.32
CA ALA A 115 -2.21 11.91 4.36
C ALA A 115 -1.05 11.07 4.90
N LEU A 116 -0.12 11.68 5.65
CA LEU A 116 0.96 10.97 6.33
C LEU A 116 0.43 10.02 7.40
N ALA A 117 -0.54 10.46 8.22
CA ALA A 117 -1.19 9.59 9.20
C ALA A 117 -1.87 8.38 8.54
N ILE A 118 -2.46 8.56 7.35
CA ILE A 118 -3.00 7.45 6.56
C ILE A 118 -1.88 6.48 6.15
N ALA A 119 -0.78 6.99 5.56
CA ALA A 119 0.33 6.14 5.15
C ALA A 119 0.90 5.31 6.32
N GLN A 120 1.07 5.94 7.49
CA GLN A 120 1.54 5.28 8.71
C GLN A 120 0.55 4.25 9.27
N ALA A 121 -0.75 4.43 9.01
CA ALA A 121 -1.77 3.46 9.41
C ALA A 121 -1.81 2.23 8.49
N MET A 122 -1.30 2.33 7.26
CA MET A 122 -1.27 1.24 6.27
C MET A 122 -0.18 0.21 6.60
N THR A 123 -0.40 -1.04 6.19
CA THR A 123 0.56 -2.13 6.39
C THR A 123 1.79 -1.97 5.50
N ASP A 124 2.98 -2.32 6.05
CA ASP A 124 4.23 -2.37 5.29
C ASP A 124 4.24 -3.54 4.29
N ASP A 125 3.58 -4.65 4.66
CA ASP A 125 3.72 -5.98 4.07
C ASP A 125 2.56 -6.39 3.14
N THR A 126 2.11 -5.52 2.25
CA THR A 126 1.26 -5.98 1.13
C THR A 126 2.10 -6.68 0.05
N TYR A 127 2.67 -7.84 0.38
CA TYR A 127 3.15 -8.81 -0.60
C TYR A 127 1.94 -9.54 -1.21
N GLY A 128 1.49 -9.08 -2.38
CA GLY A 128 0.32 -9.61 -3.10
C GLY A 128 -0.09 -8.76 -4.31
N ASN A 129 -1.27 -9.01 -4.88
CA ASN A 129 -1.81 -8.33 -6.08
C ASN A 129 -2.04 -6.81 -5.92
N THR A 130 -1.85 -6.25 -4.73
CA THR A 130 -1.96 -4.82 -4.39
C THR A 130 -0.62 -4.10 -4.29
N GLY A 131 0.48 -4.77 -4.65
CA GLY A 131 1.86 -4.31 -4.48
C GLY A 131 2.04 -2.79 -4.40
N ASN A 132 2.55 -2.36 -3.25
CA ASN A 132 3.14 -1.04 -3.03
C ASN A 132 2.18 0.15 -2.81
N LEU A 133 0.92 -0.05 -2.39
CA LEU A 133 0.00 1.08 -2.14
C LEU A 133 0.54 2.10 -1.13
N ARG A 134 1.11 1.64 -0.02
CA ARG A 134 1.70 2.52 0.99
C ARG A 134 2.85 3.34 0.43
N THR A 135 3.81 2.67 -0.21
CA THR A 135 4.95 3.32 -0.88
C THR A 135 4.50 4.30 -1.96
N GLN A 136 3.49 3.97 -2.76
CA GLN A 136 2.95 4.91 -3.76
C GLN A 136 2.43 6.18 -3.09
N LEU A 137 1.74 6.04 -1.95
CA LEU A 137 1.27 7.17 -1.17
C LEU A 137 2.44 7.96 -0.54
N GLU A 138 3.45 7.29 -0.01
CA GLU A 138 4.65 7.92 0.56
C GLU A 138 5.49 8.66 -0.49
N VAL A 139 5.61 8.12 -1.71
CA VAL A 139 6.22 8.79 -2.86
C VAL A 139 5.43 10.04 -3.23
N ALA A 140 4.10 9.95 -3.28
CA ALA A 140 3.24 11.09 -3.54
C ALA A 140 3.38 12.17 -2.45
N LEU A 141 3.42 11.77 -1.17
CA LEU A 141 3.68 12.65 -0.04
C LEU A 141 5.03 13.34 -0.15
N THR A 142 6.09 12.59 -0.48
CA THR A 142 7.44 13.14 -0.68
C THR A 142 7.41 14.25 -1.73
N LYS A 143 6.84 13.97 -2.91
CA LYS A 143 6.69 14.96 -3.99
C LYS A 143 5.86 16.17 -3.55
N ALA A 144 4.74 15.94 -2.86
CA ALA A 144 3.86 17.01 -2.41
C ALA A 144 4.49 17.92 -1.36
N TYR A 145 5.27 17.35 -0.43
CA TYR A 145 6.05 18.13 0.53
C TYR A 145 7.05 19.03 -0.21
N ILE A 146 7.82 18.52 -1.17
CA ILE A 146 8.73 19.37 -1.97
C ILE A 146 7.93 20.45 -2.71
N GLN A 147 6.88 20.08 -3.45
CA GLN A 147 6.05 21.02 -4.25
C GLN A 147 5.39 22.13 -3.44
N THR A 148 5.28 21.96 -2.12
CA THR A 148 4.72 22.96 -1.20
C THR A 148 5.79 23.69 -0.39
N GLY A 149 7.07 23.51 -0.73
CA GLY A 149 8.21 24.14 -0.03
C GLY A 149 8.50 23.53 1.35
N GLN A 150 8.00 22.33 1.61
CA GLN A 150 8.14 21.60 2.88
C GLN A 150 9.23 20.52 2.79
N THR A 151 10.37 20.85 2.18
CA THR A 151 11.51 19.91 2.03
C THR A 151 11.94 19.25 3.34
N PRO A 152 12.01 19.95 4.50
CA PRO A 152 12.37 19.30 5.76
C PRO A 152 11.45 18.14 6.16
N GLN A 153 10.14 18.26 5.88
CA GLN A 153 9.15 17.22 6.15
C GLN A 153 9.32 16.02 5.22
N ALA A 154 9.65 16.26 3.94
CA ALA A 154 10.02 15.18 3.02
C ALA A 154 11.25 14.42 3.52
N VAL A 155 12.31 15.13 3.92
CA VAL A 155 13.54 14.54 4.48
C VAL A 155 13.23 13.72 5.73
N GLN A 156 12.39 14.25 6.64
CA GLN A 156 12.00 13.54 7.86
C GLN A 156 11.20 12.26 7.57
N LEU A 157 10.27 12.32 6.61
CA LEU A 157 9.54 11.15 6.15
C LEU A 157 10.51 10.07 5.68
N ILE A 158 11.43 10.40 4.77
CA ILE A 158 12.39 9.45 4.19
C ILE A 158 13.29 8.83 5.27
N GLN A 159 13.75 9.63 6.23
CA GLN A 159 14.58 9.16 7.34
C GLN A 159 13.84 8.19 8.26
N SER A 160 12.51 8.29 8.35
CA SER A 160 11.68 7.40 9.16
C SER A 160 11.40 6.04 8.52
N LEU A 161 11.60 5.90 7.21
CA LEU A 161 11.37 4.65 6.47
C LEU A 161 12.43 3.59 6.82
N ASN A 162 12.16 2.31 6.58
CA ASN A 162 13.18 1.28 6.70
C ASN A 162 14.37 1.55 5.75
N LEU A 163 15.57 1.08 6.11
CA LEU A 163 16.79 1.34 5.33
C LEU A 163 16.71 0.70 3.94
N ASP A 164 16.13 -0.49 3.84
CA ASP A 164 15.95 -1.22 2.59
C ASP A 164 14.98 -0.46 1.67
N GLY A 165 15.49 0.05 0.55
CA GLY A 165 14.72 0.82 -0.44
C GLY A 165 14.63 2.32 -0.16
N ARG A 166 15.28 2.84 0.89
CA ARG A 166 15.28 4.28 1.21
C ARG A 166 15.89 5.14 0.09
N ASP A 167 16.85 4.60 -0.66
CA ASP A 167 17.47 5.26 -1.82
C ASP A 167 16.45 5.73 -2.86
N PHE A 168 15.45 4.89 -3.11
CA PHE A 168 14.39 5.23 -4.05
C PHE A 168 13.65 6.52 -3.66
N TYR A 169 13.43 6.74 -2.36
CA TYR A 169 12.76 7.94 -1.90
C TYR A 169 13.66 9.18 -1.93
N TRP A 170 14.95 9.02 -1.65
CA TRP A 170 15.92 10.11 -1.83
C TRP A 170 16.00 10.54 -3.30
N MET A 171 16.02 9.58 -4.23
CA MET A 171 15.96 9.85 -5.67
C MET A 171 14.69 10.63 -6.03
N VAL A 172 13.52 10.21 -5.52
CA VAL A 172 12.25 10.93 -5.73
C VAL A 172 12.31 12.37 -5.23
N ALA A 173 12.92 12.63 -4.07
CA ALA A 173 13.04 13.97 -3.52
C ALA A 173 13.97 14.86 -4.35
N VAL A 174 15.13 14.34 -4.76
CA VAL A 174 16.08 15.03 -5.65
C VAL A 174 15.42 15.37 -6.99
N GLU A 175 14.72 14.41 -7.60
CA GLU A 175 13.99 14.61 -8.85
C GLU A 175 12.88 15.67 -8.69
N ALA A 176 12.16 15.67 -7.57
CA ALA A 176 11.09 16.64 -7.32
C ALA A 176 11.63 18.07 -7.16
N LEU A 177 12.78 18.25 -6.51
CA LEU A 177 13.48 19.55 -6.38
C LEU A 177 14.00 20.01 -7.76
N ALA A 178 14.66 19.10 -8.48
CA ALA A 178 15.14 19.32 -9.84
C ALA A 178 14.04 19.80 -10.79
N ASN A 179 12.89 19.12 -10.78
CA ASN A 179 11.75 19.45 -11.63
C ASN A 179 11.06 20.78 -11.25
N GLN A 180 11.27 21.28 -10.04
CA GLN A 180 10.82 22.62 -9.62
C GLN A 180 11.79 23.73 -10.01
N GLY A 181 12.99 23.38 -10.47
CA GLY A 181 14.07 24.32 -10.77
C GLY A 181 14.93 24.66 -9.56
N ASP A 182 14.70 24.03 -8.40
CA ASP A 182 15.50 24.21 -7.18
C ASP A 182 16.77 23.34 -7.23
N VAL A 183 17.56 23.55 -8.28
CA VAL A 183 18.71 22.71 -8.62
C VAL A 183 19.78 22.73 -7.52
N GLU A 184 19.98 23.88 -6.86
CA GLU A 184 20.93 23.99 -5.75
C GLU A 184 20.54 23.10 -4.55
N GLU A 185 19.26 23.09 -4.19
CA GLU A 185 18.76 22.25 -3.10
C GLU A 185 18.76 20.76 -3.49
N ALA A 186 18.45 20.44 -4.75
CA ALA A 186 18.55 19.08 -5.28
C ALA A 186 19.99 18.52 -5.18
N VAL A 187 20.98 19.32 -5.56
CA VAL A 187 22.41 18.96 -5.48
C VAL A 187 22.86 18.84 -4.03
N ASN A 188 22.50 19.81 -3.18
CA ASN A 188 22.83 19.76 -1.78
C ASN A 188 22.23 18.52 -1.10
N LEU A 189 20.99 18.15 -1.43
CA LEU A 189 20.36 16.95 -0.90
C LEU A 189 21.10 15.69 -1.37
N PHE A 190 21.43 15.59 -2.66
CA PHE A 190 22.15 14.46 -3.24
C PHE A 190 23.51 14.22 -2.58
N GLU A 191 24.34 15.25 -2.45
CA GLU A 191 25.67 15.10 -1.81
C GLU A 191 25.56 14.71 -0.34
N ASN A 192 24.59 15.29 0.39
CA ASN A 192 24.41 15.00 1.82
C ASN A 192 23.87 13.59 2.11
N VAL A 193 23.17 12.96 1.16
CA VAL A 193 22.65 11.60 1.28
C VAL A 193 23.71 10.58 0.87
N LYS A 194 24.46 10.87 -0.20
CA LYS A 194 25.55 10.04 -0.71
C LYS A 194 26.62 9.72 0.35
N ASP A 195 26.89 10.66 1.25
CA ASP A 195 27.92 10.52 2.28
C ASP A 195 27.49 9.73 3.54
N LYS A 196 26.21 9.34 3.67
CA LYS A 196 25.63 8.81 4.93
C LYS A 196 25.14 7.36 4.84
N ASP A 197 26.02 6.44 4.44
CA ASP A 197 25.82 4.98 4.56
C ASP A 197 25.08 4.24 3.42
N ASN A 198 24.79 4.85 2.26
CA ASN A 198 24.05 4.19 1.18
C ASN A 198 24.87 3.93 -0.11
N LEU A 199 25.33 2.68 -0.26
CA LEU A 199 26.17 2.20 -1.36
C LEU A 199 25.44 2.07 -2.72
N LEU A 200 24.11 2.19 -2.78
CA LEU A 200 23.33 2.00 -4.00
C LEU A 200 22.97 3.33 -4.72
N PHE A 201 23.26 4.47 -4.10
CA PHE A 201 22.89 5.81 -4.57
C PHE A 201 23.91 6.45 -5.54
N THR A 202 24.76 5.64 -6.18
CA THR A 202 25.89 6.15 -6.98
C THR A 202 25.63 6.16 -8.49
N ASP A 203 24.80 5.26 -9.02
CA ASP A 203 24.71 5.04 -10.47
C ASP A 203 23.42 5.57 -11.13
N VAL A 204 22.31 5.73 -10.39
CA VAL A 204 20.99 6.10 -10.98
C VAL A 204 20.71 7.61 -10.87
N ASP A 205 21.43 8.31 -10.00
CA ASP A 205 21.00 9.61 -9.45
C ASP A 205 21.66 10.83 -10.10
N GLY A 206 22.84 10.67 -10.69
CA GLY A 206 23.49 11.75 -11.43
C GLY A 206 22.68 12.22 -12.64
N ASN A 207 21.81 11.35 -13.18
CA ASN A 207 20.97 11.68 -14.32
C ASN A 207 19.86 12.68 -13.98
N ALA A 208 19.24 12.58 -12.80
CA ALA A 208 18.18 13.51 -12.37
C ALA A 208 18.72 14.93 -12.19
N ILE A 209 19.88 15.09 -11.55
CA ILE A 209 20.56 16.39 -11.40
C ILE A 209 21.02 16.94 -12.75
N THR A 210 21.59 16.08 -13.61
CA THR A 210 21.99 16.47 -14.96
C THR A 210 20.79 16.98 -15.76
N HIS A 211 19.66 16.27 -15.72
CA HIS A 211 18.40 16.68 -16.33
C HIS A 211 17.90 18.02 -15.76
N ALA A 212 18.01 18.22 -14.44
CA ALA A 212 17.67 19.48 -13.77
C ALA A 212 18.48 20.65 -14.34
N TYR A 213 19.81 20.51 -14.39
CA TYR A 213 20.70 21.53 -14.94
C TYR A 213 20.40 21.82 -16.42
N ILE A 214 20.14 20.78 -17.22
CA ILE A 214 19.76 20.93 -18.63
C ILE A 214 18.43 21.68 -18.76
N GLY A 215 17.40 21.28 -17.98
CA GLY A 215 16.09 21.91 -17.97
C GLY A 215 16.12 23.38 -17.53
N ALA A 216 17.02 23.72 -16.60
CA ALA A 216 17.29 25.10 -16.17
C ALA A 216 18.18 25.90 -17.14
N GLY A 217 18.62 25.32 -18.26
CA GLY A 217 19.52 25.95 -19.24
C GLY A 217 20.98 26.11 -18.75
N GLN A 218 21.34 25.47 -17.65
CA GLN A 218 22.65 25.52 -17.01
C GLN A 218 23.59 24.45 -17.57
N PHE A 219 23.78 24.42 -18.89
CA PHE A 219 24.52 23.35 -19.58
C PHE A 219 25.97 23.17 -19.12
N ALA A 220 26.66 24.26 -18.75
CA ALA A 220 28.02 24.19 -18.22
C ALA A 220 28.05 23.49 -16.85
N ALA A 221 27.04 23.74 -16.00
CA ALA A 221 26.90 23.04 -14.73
C ALA A 221 26.55 21.56 -14.93
N ALA A 222 25.67 21.25 -15.89
CA ALA A 222 25.38 19.87 -16.29
C ALA A 222 26.66 19.12 -16.74
N GLN A 223 27.48 19.73 -17.60
CA GLN A 223 28.75 19.13 -18.04
C GLN A 223 29.74 18.96 -16.89
N ASN A 224 29.90 19.97 -16.04
CA ASN A 224 30.79 19.88 -14.88
C ASN A 224 30.35 18.79 -13.90
N PHE A 225 29.04 18.69 -13.67
CA PHE A 225 28.45 17.66 -12.82
C PHE A 225 28.70 16.26 -13.42
N LEU A 226 28.42 16.04 -14.71
CA LEU A 226 28.72 14.78 -15.39
C LEU A 226 30.23 14.43 -15.38
N ALA A 227 31.11 15.42 -15.45
CA ALA A 227 32.55 15.19 -15.38
C ALA A 227 33.02 14.73 -13.98
N GLN A 228 32.35 15.20 -12.92
CA GLN A 228 32.63 14.81 -11.54
C GLN A 228 31.91 13.52 -11.13
N HIS A 229 30.76 13.25 -11.76
CA HIS A 229 29.91 12.09 -11.53
C HIS A 229 29.61 11.40 -12.87
N PRO A 230 30.60 10.69 -13.46
CA PRO A 230 30.39 10.01 -14.73
C PRO A 230 29.25 9.01 -14.59
N ILE A 231 28.29 9.03 -15.51
CA ILE A 231 27.26 8.00 -15.58
C ILE A 231 27.96 6.69 -15.95
N SER A 232 27.94 5.72 -15.06
CA SER A 232 28.45 4.38 -15.31
C SER A 232 27.66 3.74 -16.47
N ASP A 233 28.37 3.25 -17.48
CA ASP A 233 27.76 2.50 -18.60
C ASP A 233 27.16 1.19 -18.04
N PRO A 234 25.86 0.89 -18.24
CA PRO A 234 25.20 -0.23 -17.56
C PRO A 234 25.55 -1.62 -18.13
N TYR A 235 26.74 -1.80 -18.72
CA TYR A 235 27.19 -3.05 -19.36
C TYR A 235 28.22 -3.82 -18.52
#